data_AF-A0A411YER9-F1
#
_entry.id   AF-A0A411YER9-F1
#
_cell.length_a   1.000
_cell.length_b   1.000
_cell.length_c   1.000
_cell.angle_alpha   90.00
_cell.angle_beta   90.00
_cell.angle_gamma   90.00
#
_symmetry.space_group_name_H-M   'P 1'
#
loop_
_entity.id
_entity.type
_entity.pdbx_description
1 polymer ?
#
loop_
_entity_poly.entity_id
_entity_poly.type
_entity_poly.pdbx_seq_one_letter_code
_entity_poly.pdbx_strand_id
1 'polypeptide(L)'
;MCAASSRTGWGCTCSPPSRRTPSSPVRRPPRRTARGPHPAFRHPLTGDNRCRPTPDTTSRGSMQTEQFFDRVQNLLGFHDRIEVVNATRSTLRVLGQRLSGGEAEDLAGRLTAELGGYLRERAGGQPEPFGIEVFMQRVAGEQGLDVDEAVARERAEAVVQTLKETVGDDELEAAAAQLPDEYVKFFAEAGRN
;
A
#
# COMPACT_ATOMS: atom_id res chain seq x y z
N MET A 1 -7.18 24.19 53.34
CA MET A 1 -7.76 23.10 54.15
C MET A 1 -9.25 23.05 53.87
N CYS A 2 -9.72 22.11 53.05
CA CYS A 2 -11.15 21.81 52.89
C CYS A 2 -11.30 20.29 52.97
N ALA A 3 -12.01 19.82 54.00
CA ALA A 3 -12.26 18.42 54.24
C ALA A 3 -13.76 18.13 54.12
N ALA A 4 -14.04 17.03 53.42
CA ALA A 4 -15.05 16.00 53.69
C ALA A 4 -16.55 16.35 53.62
N SER A 5 -17.23 15.78 52.62
CA SER A 5 -18.01 14.52 52.80
C SER A 5 -18.89 14.27 51.56
N SER A 6 -18.69 13.17 50.82
CA SER A 6 -19.28 11.83 51.01
C SER A 6 -20.75 11.72 50.56
N ARG A 7 -20.99 11.03 49.43
CA ARG A 7 -21.78 9.77 49.31
C ARG A 7 -22.36 9.54 47.90
N THR A 8 -22.01 8.38 47.37
CA THR A 8 -22.91 7.32 46.84
C THR A 8 -24.01 7.70 45.84
N GLY A 9 -23.96 7.06 44.65
CA GLY A 9 -25.18 6.75 43.91
C GLY A 9 -25.00 6.61 42.40
N TRP A 10 -24.68 5.39 41.94
CA TRP A 10 -25.03 4.97 40.58
C TRP A 10 -26.55 4.86 40.47
N GLY A 11 -27.15 5.56 39.52
CA GLY A 11 -28.58 5.52 39.25
C GLY A 11 -28.84 5.58 37.76
N CYS A 12 -29.04 4.42 37.14
CA CYS A 12 -29.54 4.27 35.78
C CYS A 12 -30.98 4.77 35.71
N THR A 13 -31.29 5.73 34.84
CA THR A 13 -32.67 6.13 34.53
C THR A 13 -33.04 5.66 33.13
N CYS A 14 -33.83 4.60 33.06
CA CYS A 14 -34.53 4.17 31.85
C CYS A 14 -35.70 5.12 31.56
N SER A 15 -35.74 5.72 30.36
CA SER A 15 -36.92 6.41 29.83
C SER A 15 -37.66 5.52 28.82
N PRO A 16 -39.01 5.50 28.80
CA PRO A 16 -39.82 4.61 27.97
C PRO A 16 -40.02 5.13 26.53
N PRO A 17 -40.21 4.23 25.53
CA PRO A 17 -40.52 4.64 24.16
C PRO A 17 -42.02 4.94 23.94
N SER A 18 -42.29 6.04 23.24
CA SER A 18 -43.62 6.48 22.82
C SER A 18 -44.15 5.74 21.58
N ARG A 19 -45.35 5.15 21.76
CA ARG A 19 -46.49 4.95 20.83
C ARG A 19 -46.21 4.88 19.32
N ARG A 20 -46.47 3.72 18.72
CA ARG A 20 -46.80 3.59 17.29
C ARG A 20 -48.27 3.21 17.14
N THR A 21 -49.04 4.05 16.46
CA THR A 21 -50.25 3.65 15.73
C THR A 21 -49.87 3.31 14.30
N PRO A 22 -50.57 2.34 13.67
CA PRO A 22 -51.10 2.67 12.35
C PRO A 22 -52.53 2.17 12.14
N SER A 23 -53.34 3.06 11.55
CA SER A 23 -54.63 2.74 10.94
C SER A 23 -54.48 2.42 9.46
N SER A 24 -55.25 1.41 9.06
CA SER A 24 -55.91 1.22 7.76
C SER A 24 -55.24 0.36 6.66
N PRO A 25 -56.07 -0.39 5.90
CA PRO A 25 -55.65 -1.56 5.15
C PRO A 25 -55.52 -1.27 3.65
N VAL A 26 -54.58 -1.93 2.98
CA VAL A 26 -54.49 -1.94 1.51
C VAL A 26 -54.65 -3.37 0.96
N ARG A 27 -55.43 -3.41 -0.12
CA ARG A 27 -56.00 -4.56 -0.83
C ARG A 27 -54.96 -5.52 -1.41
N ARG A 28 -55.33 -6.81 -1.43
CA ARG A 28 -54.76 -7.89 -2.25
C ARG A 28 -55.06 -7.71 -3.75
N PRO A 29 -54.15 -8.18 -4.61
CA PRO A 29 -54.51 -9.01 -5.77
C PRO A 29 -53.72 -10.35 -5.84
N PRO A 30 -54.10 -11.29 -6.74
CA PRO A 30 -53.96 -12.74 -6.50
C PRO A 30 -52.62 -13.39 -6.87
N ARG A 31 -52.46 -14.59 -6.32
CA ARG A 31 -51.35 -15.54 -6.47
C ARG A 31 -51.16 -15.96 -7.94
N ARG A 32 -49.95 -15.77 -8.47
CA ARG A 32 -49.49 -16.41 -9.71
C ARG A 32 -48.88 -17.77 -9.35
N THR A 33 -49.47 -18.82 -9.90
CA THR A 33 -49.14 -20.22 -9.67
C THR A 33 -47.81 -20.62 -10.32
N ALA A 34 -47.04 -21.41 -9.55
CA ALA A 34 -46.21 -22.58 -9.90
C ALA A 34 -45.72 -22.72 -11.37
N ARG A 35 -44.40 -22.74 -11.59
CA ARG A 35 -43.50 -23.94 -11.54
C ARG A 35 -43.49 -24.70 -12.88
N GLY A 36 -42.48 -24.41 -13.70
CA GLY A 36 -41.95 -25.31 -14.72
C GLY A 36 -40.49 -25.64 -14.39
N PRO A 37 -40.03 -26.91 -14.47
CA PRO A 37 -38.64 -27.27 -14.18
C PRO A 37 -37.71 -26.89 -15.34
N HIS A 38 -36.69 -26.08 -15.06
CA HIS A 38 -35.56 -25.85 -15.96
C HIS A 38 -34.62 -27.06 -15.92
N PRO A 39 -34.13 -27.57 -17.07
CA PRO A 39 -33.20 -28.69 -17.08
C PRO A 39 -31.84 -28.27 -16.49
N ALA A 40 -31.37 -29.11 -15.56
CA ALA A 40 -30.07 -28.99 -14.93
C ALA A 40 -28.95 -29.25 -15.94
N PHE A 41 -28.18 -28.21 -16.29
CA PHE A 41 -26.86 -28.39 -16.88
C PHE A 41 -25.90 -28.82 -15.77
N ARG A 42 -25.69 -30.13 -15.67
CA ARG A 42 -24.56 -30.75 -14.96
C ARG A 42 -23.31 -30.53 -15.81
N HIS A 43 -22.49 -29.53 -15.47
CA HIS A 43 -21.08 -29.58 -15.83
C HIS A 43 -20.31 -30.38 -14.76
N PRO A 44 -19.43 -31.30 -15.17
CA PRO A 44 -18.60 -32.05 -14.24
C PRO A 44 -17.56 -31.13 -13.58
N LEU A 45 -17.50 -31.20 -12.25
CA LEU A 45 -16.43 -30.65 -11.43
C LEU A 45 -15.18 -31.51 -11.61
N THR A 46 -14.39 -31.25 -12.64
CA THR A 46 -12.99 -31.66 -12.63
C THR A 46 -12.24 -30.62 -11.82
N GLY A 47 -11.97 -30.95 -10.55
CA GLY A 47 -11.13 -30.14 -9.67
C GLY A 47 -9.70 -30.10 -10.18
N ASP A 48 -9.32 -29.04 -10.87
CA ASP A 48 -7.96 -28.52 -10.89
C ASP A 48 -8.01 -27.15 -10.21
N ASN A 49 -7.96 -27.15 -8.87
CA ASN A 49 -7.82 -25.95 -8.06
C ASN A 49 -6.35 -25.46 -8.07
N ARG A 50 -5.72 -25.39 -9.25
CA ARG A 50 -4.62 -24.44 -9.39
C ARG A 50 -5.24 -23.06 -9.45
N CYS A 51 -5.17 -22.35 -8.33
CA CYS A 51 -5.14 -20.90 -8.35
C CYS A 51 -3.97 -20.50 -9.23
N ARG A 52 -4.24 -20.32 -10.52
CA ARG A 52 -3.37 -19.53 -11.38
C ARG A 52 -3.70 -18.08 -11.02
N PRO A 53 -2.75 -17.30 -10.44
CA PRO A 53 -2.98 -15.87 -10.30
C PRO A 53 -3.27 -15.34 -11.71
N THR A 54 -4.44 -14.71 -11.89
CA THR A 54 -4.75 -13.99 -13.11
C THR A 54 -3.77 -12.84 -13.19
N PRO A 55 -2.96 -12.69 -14.26
CA PRO A 55 -2.25 -11.45 -14.47
C PRO A 55 -3.33 -10.37 -14.66
N ASP A 56 -3.36 -9.41 -13.73
CA ASP A 56 -4.19 -8.21 -13.90
C ASP A 56 -3.84 -7.60 -15.26
N THR A 57 -4.83 -7.62 -16.14
CA THR A 57 -4.67 -7.27 -17.55
C THR A 57 -4.94 -5.78 -17.69
N THR A 58 -4.08 -4.91 -17.17
CA THR A 58 -3.92 -3.50 -17.62
C THR A 58 -2.59 -2.92 -17.16
N SER A 59 -1.47 -3.28 -17.80
CA SER A 59 -0.44 -2.29 -18.16
C SER A 59 0.50 -2.89 -19.21
N ARG A 60 0.29 -2.50 -20.46
CA ARG A 60 1.12 -2.89 -21.59
C ARG A 60 2.24 -1.85 -21.71
N GLY A 61 3.26 -1.96 -20.85
CA GLY A 61 4.44 -1.08 -20.90
C GLY A 61 5.29 -0.95 -19.63
N SER A 62 4.82 -1.43 -18.47
CA SER A 62 5.51 -1.25 -17.18
C SER A 62 5.89 -2.59 -16.56
N MET A 63 7.02 -2.64 -15.85
CA MET A 63 7.45 -3.81 -15.08
C MET A 63 6.33 -4.21 -14.09
N GLN A 64 5.95 -5.48 -14.09
CA GLN A 64 4.91 -5.97 -13.16
C GLN A 64 5.46 -5.99 -11.74
N THR A 65 4.62 -5.82 -10.72
CA THR A 65 5.03 -5.81 -9.30
C THR A 65 5.85 -7.04 -8.93
N GLU A 66 5.42 -8.23 -9.37
CA GLU A 66 6.15 -9.48 -9.10
C GLU A 66 7.55 -9.48 -9.73
N GLN A 67 7.68 -8.92 -10.95
CA GLN A 67 8.97 -8.80 -11.63
C GLN A 67 9.86 -7.78 -10.92
N PHE A 68 9.28 -6.69 -10.41
CA PHE A 68 9.99 -5.70 -9.60
C PHE A 68 10.63 -6.35 -8.38
N PHE A 69 9.86 -7.11 -7.61
CA PHE A 69 10.39 -7.81 -6.44
C PHE A 69 11.42 -8.89 -6.80
N ASP A 70 11.25 -9.60 -7.91
CA ASP A 70 12.23 -10.58 -8.40
C ASP A 70 13.57 -9.91 -8.76
N ARG A 71 13.51 -8.73 -9.37
CA ARG A 71 14.70 -7.93 -9.69
C ARG A 71 15.41 -7.42 -8.43
N VAL A 72 14.67 -6.89 -7.47
CA VAL A 72 15.24 -6.47 -6.17
C VAL A 72 15.89 -7.67 -5.46
N GLN A 73 15.24 -8.82 -5.46
CA GLN A 73 15.77 -10.06 -4.92
C GLN A 73 17.08 -10.48 -5.61
N ASN A 74 17.14 -10.39 -6.93
CA ASN A 74 18.33 -10.74 -7.70
C ASN A 74 19.53 -9.84 -7.35
N LEU A 75 19.29 -8.54 -7.16
CA LEU A 75 20.33 -7.57 -6.79
C LEU A 75 20.84 -7.79 -5.37
N LEU A 76 19.98 -8.21 -4.44
CA LEU A 76 20.34 -8.41 -3.04
C LEU A 76 20.92 -9.81 -2.74
N GLY A 77 20.76 -10.77 -3.64
CA GLY A 77 21.34 -12.11 -3.50
C GLY A 77 20.69 -12.99 -2.41
N PHE A 78 19.56 -12.58 -1.82
CA PHE A 78 18.82 -13.38 -0.83
C PHE A 78 17.35 -13.61 -1.22
N HIS A 79 16.80 -14.76 -0.81
CA HIS A 79 15.52 -15.26 -1.31
C HIS A 79 14.31 -14.98 -0.41
N ASP A 80 14.47 -14.20 0.67
CA ASP A 80 13.36 -13.89 1.57
C ASP A 80 12.41 -12.83 0.97
N ARG A 81 11.20 -13.27 0.63
CA ARG A 81 10.20 -12.41 -0.02
C ARG A 81 9.67 -11.34 0.92
N ILE A 82 9.55 -11.61 2.21
CA ILE A 82 9.02 -10.66 3.18
C ILE A 82 10.01 -9.50 3.34
N GLU A 83 11.31 -9.81 3.41
CA GLU A 83 12.36 -8.79 3.45
C GLU A 83 12.38 -7.92 2.20
N VAL A 84 12.26 -8.51 1.00
CA VAL A 84 12.22 -7.76 -0.26
C VAL A 84 11.03 -6.81 -0.33
N VAL A 85 9.85 -7.27 0.08
CA VAL A 85 8.63 -6.43 0.11
C VAL A 85 8.79 -5.31 1.14
N ASN A 86 9.32 -5.61 2.33
CA ASN A 86 9.55 -4.60 3.37
C ASN A 86 10.59 -3.55 2.93
N ALA A 87 11.69 -3.97 2.30
CA ALA A 87 12.69 -3.09 1.73
C ALA A 87 12.08 -2.13 0.70
N THR A 88 11.31 -2.69 -0.25
CA THR A 88 10.63 -1.93 -1.31
C THR A 88 9.65 -0.92 -0.72
N ARG A 89 8.74 -1.39 0.15
CA ARG A 89 7.72 -0.55 0.78
C ARG A 89 8.36 0.57 1.60
N SER A 90 9.36 0.26 2.42
CA SER A 90 10.01 1.24 3.30
C SER A 90 10.72 2.32 2.49
N THR A 91 11.46 1.92 1.45
CA THR A 91 12.16 2.87 0.56
C THR A 91 11.17 3.78 -0.17
N LEU A 92 10.12 3.23 -0.78
CA LEU A 92 9.11 4.02 -1.50
C LEU A 92 8.33 4.95 -0.57
N ARG A 93 7.98 4.52 0.64
CA ARG A 93 7.32 5.39 1.62
C ARG A 93 8.20 6.55 2.07
N VAL A 94 9.49 6.30 2.32
CA VAL A 94 10.41 7.38 2.74
C VAL A 94 10.69 8.33 1.58
N LEU A 95 10.79 7.82 0.34
CA LEU A 95 10.82 8.67 -0.86
C LEU A 95 9.56 9.54 -0.97
N GLY A 96 8.37 8.98 -0.73
CA GLY A 96 7.12 9.74 -0.72
C GLY A 96 7.06 10.85 0.33
N GLN A 97 7.73 10.72 1.47
CA GLN A 97 7.83 11.78 2.49
C GLN A 97 8.73 12.94 2.04
N ARG A 98 9.72 12.64 1.19
CA ARG A 98 10.75 13.58 0.77
C ARG A 98 10.39 14.32 -0.51
N LEU A 99 9.70 13.64 -1.43
CA LEU A 99 9.20 14.19 -2.67
C LEU A 99 8.01 15.12 -2.43
N SER A 100 7.89 16.14 -3.27
CA SER A 100 6.66 16.94 -3.34
C SER A 100 5.50 16.04 -3.77
N GLY A 101 4.29 16.30 -3.27
CA GLY A 101 3.12 15.46 -3.61
C GLY A 101 2.87 15.31 -5.12
N GLY A 102 3.19 16.34 -5.92
CA GLY A 102 3.12 16.26 -7.39
C GLY A 102 4.15 15.32 -8.01
N GLU A 103 5.40 15.36 -7.57
CA GLU A 103 6.46 14.47 -8.07
C GLU A 103 6.23 13.03 -7.67
N ALA A 104 5.79 12.82 -6.42
CA ALA A 104 5.45 11.49 -5.94
C ALA A 104 4.26 10.90 -6.72
N GLU A 105 3.30 11.73 -7.13
CA GLU A 105 2.18 11.31 -7.98
C GLU A 105 2.62 10.99 -9.42
N ASP A 106 3.52 11.77 -10.02
CA ASP A 106 4.05 11.49 -11.37
C ASP A 106 4.78 10.14 -11.39
N LEU A 107 5.69 9.95 -10.43
CA LEU A 107 6.43 8.70 -10.26
C LEU A 107 5.49 7.52 -9.97
N ALA A 108 4.49 7.70 -9.11
CA ALA A 108 3.49 6.69 -8.81
C ALA A 108 2.54 6.40 -9.99
N GLY A 109 2.44 7.29 -10.98
CA GLY A 109 1.69 7.10 -12.22
C GLY A 109 2.37 6.17 -13.21
N ARG A 110 3.70 5.98 -13.08
CA ARG A 110 4.51 5.09 -13.94
C ARG A 110 4.71 3.69 -13.35
N LEU A 111 4.39 3.53 -12.08
CA LEU A 111 4.45 2.27 -11.35
C LEU A 111 3.11 1.53 -11.36
N THR A 112 3.14 0.24 -11.02
CA THR A 112 1.91 -0.53 -10.77
C THR A 112 1.15 0.04 -9.57
N ALA A 113 -0.15 -0.24 -9.51
CA ALA A 113 -1.03 0.30 -8.46
C ALA A 113 -0.53 0.03 -7.03
N GLU A 114 0.08 -1.13 -6.80
CA GLU A 114 0.64 -1.50 -5.50
C GLU A 114 1.88 -0.65 -5.14
N LEU A 115 2.87 -0.58 -6.04
CA LEU A 115 4.11 0.17 -5.83
C LEU A 115 3.85 1.69 -5.75
N GLY A 116 3.01 2.21 -6.65
CA GLY A 116 2.58 3.60 -6.60
C GLY A 116 1.76 3.91 -5.35
N GLY A 117 1.04 2.92 -4.80
CA GLY A 117 0.36 3.03 -3.52
C GLY A 117 1.32 3.40 -2.37
N TYR A 118 2.48 2.77 -2.30
CA TYR A 118 3.47 3.03 -1.24
C TYR A 118 4.04 4.45 -1.26
N LEU A 119 4.23 5.04 -2.45
CA LEU A 119 4.60 6.45 -2.59
C LEU A 119 3.48 7.36 -2.09
N ARG A 120 2.24 7.10 -2.53
CA ARG A 120 1.05 7.89 -2.22
C ARG A 120 0.71 7.93 -0.73
N GLU A 121 0.98 6.84 0.00
CA GLU A 121 0.75 6.75 1.45
C GLU A 121 1.42 7.89 2.23
N ARG A 122 2.55 8.42 1.73
CA ARG A 122 3.32 9.47 2.40
C ARG A 122 3.47 10.77 1.61
N ALA A 123 3.08 10.78 0.34
CA ALA A 123 3.12 11.95 -0.54
C ALA A 123 2.16 13.10 -0.15
N GLY A 124 1.10 12.81 0.61
CA GLY A 124 0.03 13.77 0.92
C GLY A 124 0.39 14.85 1.97
N GLY A 125 1.60 14.84 2.52
CA GLY A 125 2.07 15.79 3.52
C GLY A 125 2.88 16.97 2.94
N GLN A 126 3.30 17.89 3.81
CA GLN A 126 4.38 18.82 3.44
C GLN A 126 5.69 18.02 3.31
N PRO A 127 6.44 18.14 2.20
CA PRO A 127 7.69 17.41 2.04
C PRO A 127 8.65 17.76 3.16
N GLU A 128 9.11 16.74 3.89
CA GLU A 128 10.05 16.94 5.00
C GLU A 128 11.48 17.06 4.44
N PRO A 129 12.19 18.19 4.66
CA PRO A 129 13.57 18.32 4.22
C PRO A 129 14.48 17.54 5.17
N PHE A 130 14.90 16.35 4.76
CA PHE A 130 15.95 15.60 5.42
C PHE A 130 17.03 15.13 4.43
N GLY A 131 18.22 14.84 4.95
CA GLY A 131 19.39 14.38 4.21
C GLY A 131 19.47 12.85 4.10
N ILE A 132 20.51 12.35 3.44
CA ILE A 132 20.63 10.91 3.13
C ILE A 132 20.80 10.03 4.37
N GLU A 133 21.47 10.48 5.43
CA GLU A 133 21.60 9.68 6.66
C GLU A 133 20.25 9.48 7.35
N VAL A 134 19.44 10.54 7.44
CA VAL A 134 18.08 10.45 7.99
C VAL A 134 17.18 9.60 7.10
N PHE A 135 17.40 9.62 5.78
CA PHE A 135 16.72 8.72 4.86
C PHE A 135 17.01 7.25 5.21
N MET A 136 18.28 6.88 5.37
CA MET A 136 18.66 5.50 5.72
C MET A 136 18.14 5.10 7.09
N GLN A 137 18.20 6.00 8.09
CA GLN A 137 17.64 5.76 9.42
C GLN A 137 16.13 5.49 9.37
N ARG A 138 15.37 6.26 8.59
CA ARG A 138 13.92 6.07 8.41
C ARG A 138 13.62 4.78 7.66
N VAL A 139 14.40 4.45 6.62
CA VAL A 139 14.24 3.21 5.86
C VAL A 139 14.53 1.99 6.73
N ALA A 140 15.57 2.03 7.57
CA ALA A 140 15.85 0.99 8.57
C ALA A 140 14.69 0.85 9.57
N GLY A 141 14.24 1.96 10.15
CA GLY A 141 13.14 1.99 11.12
C GLY A 141 11.80 1.46 10.58
N GLU A 142 11.48 1.72 9.32
CA GLU A 142 10.27 1.19 8.67
C GLU A 142 10.37 -0.31 8.34
N GLN A 143 11.58 -0.85 8.14
CA GLN A 143 11.80 -2.28 7.89
C GLN A 143 11.72 -3.13 9.16
N GLY A 144 12.11 -2.59 10.31
CA GLY A 144 12.01 -3.25 11.61
C GLY A 144 13.23 -3.02 12.52
N LEU A 145 13.18 -3.58 13.73
CA LEU A 145 14.18 -3.34 14.78
C LEU A 145 15.54 -4.04 14.56
N ASP A 146 15.64 -4.95 13.58
CA ASP A 146 16.82 -5.78 13.33
C ASP A 146 17.62 -5.34 12.08
N VAL A 147 17.21 -4.25 11.43
CA VAL A 147 17.87 -3.79 10.19
C VAL A 147 18.83 -2.66 10.52
N ASP A 148 20.13 -2.92 10.38
CA ASP A 148 21.17 -1.90 10.45
C ASP A 148 21.13 -0.96 9.25
N GLU A 149 21.69 0.25 9.41
CA GLU A 149 21.72 1.28 8.36
C GLU A 149 22.47 0.80 7.10
N ALA A 150 23.52 0.00 7.25
CA ALA A 150 24.26 -0.56 6.14
C ALA A 150 23.39 -1.50 5.29
N VAL A 151 22.56 -2.32 5.94
CA VAL A 151 21.62 -3.23 5.26
C VAL A 151 20.48 -2.43 4.62
N ALA A 152 19.98 -1.40 5.32
CA ALA A 152 18.99 -0.48 4.76
C ALA A 152 19.50 0.23 3.50
N ARG A 153 20.78 0.62 3.49
CA ARG A 153 21.44 1.24 2.34
C ARG A 153 21.49 0.29 1.14
N GLU A 154 22.02 -0.91 1.31
CA GLU A 154 22.10 -1.91 0.23
C GLU A 154 20.72 -2.22 -0.36
N ARG A 155 19.72 -2.39 0.52
CA ARG A 155 18.32 -2.60 0.14
C ARG A 155 17.74 -1.41 -0.62
N ALA A 156 18.02 -0.18 -0.18
CA ALA A 156 17.59 1.02 -0.88
C ALA A 156 18.27 1.17 -2.25
N GLU A 157 19.56 0.85 -2.36
CA GLU A 157 20.30 0.86 -3.63
C GLU A 157 19.66 -0.10 -4.65
N ALA A 158 19.37 -1.34 -4.24
CA ALA A 158 18.70 -2.31 -5.10
C ALA A 158 17.29 -1.87 -5.54
N VAL A 159 16.51 -1.27 -4.63
CA VAL A 159 15.17 -0.75 -4.95
C VAL A 159 15.25 0.43 -5.91
N VAL A 160 16.18 1.36 -5.71
CA VAL A 160 16.39 2.50 -6.61
C VAL A 160 16.87 2.04 -7.97
N GLN A 161 17.80 1.10 -8.04
CA GLN A 161 18.26 0.53 -9.31
C GLN A 161 17.09 -0.10 -10.09
N THR A 162 16.25 -0.88 -9.41
CA THR A 162 15.06 -1.47 -10.03
C THR A 162 14.02 -0.42 -10.44
N LEU A 163 13.85 0.62 -9.62
CA LEU A 163 12.97 1.75 -9.94
C LEU A 163 13.44 2.45 -11.21
N LYS A 164 14.75 2.69 -11.34
CA LYS A 164 15.38 3.27 -12.52
C LYS A 164 15.11 2.44 -13.78
N GLU A 165 15.24 1.12 -13.70
CA GLU A 165 14.91 0.20 -14.81
C GLU A 165 13.41 0.20 -15.14
N THR A 166 12.55 0.49 -14.16
CA THR A 166 11.08 0.47 -14.31
C THR A 166 10.53 1.74 -14.94
N VAL A 167 10.98 2.93 -14.47
CA VAL A 167 10.43 4.23 -14.89
C VAL A 167 11.31 4.96 -15.92
N GLY A 168 12.56 4.53 -16.08
CA GLY A 168 13.58 5.15 -16.92
C GLY A 168 14.49 6.12 -16.16
N ASP A 169 15.73 6.27 -16.66
CA ASP A 169 16.73 7.19 -16.13
C ASP A 169 16.20 8.63 -15.98
N ASP A 170 15.65 9.18 -17.07
CA ASP A 170 15.19 10.58 -17.14
C ASP A 170 14.14 10.90 -16.07
N GLU A 171 13.28 9.93 -15.74
CA GLU A 171 12.24 10.13 -14.76
C GLU A 171 12.77 10.14 -13.33
N LEU A 172 13.63 9.18 -13.02
CA LEU A 172 14.24 9.12 -11.71
C LEU A 172 15.12 10.35 -11.49
N GLU A 173 15.82 10.84 -12.52
CA GLU A 173 16.57 12.09 -12.48
C GLU A 173 15.68 13.32 -12.28
N ALA A 174 14.50 13.38 -12.94
CA ALA A 174 13.53 14.44 -12.72
C ALA A 174 13.04 14.48 -11.26
N ALA A 175 12.68 13.33 -10.69
CA ALA A 175 12.30 13.23 -9.28
C ALA A 175 13.47 13.58 -8.34
N ALA A 176 14.70 13.17 -8.70
CA ALA A 176 15.91 13.45 -7.95
C ALA A 176 16.32 14.93 -7.99
N ALA A 177 15.91 15.70 -9.01
CA ALA A 177 16.24 17.12 -9.14
C ALA A 177 15.64 17.98 -8.01
N GLN A 178 14.64 17.48 -7.26
CA GLN A 178 14.11 18.14 -6.07
C GLN A 178 14.85 17.75 -4.77
N LEU A 179 15.82 16.86 -4.87
CA LEU A 179 16.60 16.36 -3.75
C LEU A 179 17.99 17.03 -3.70
N PRO A 180 18.62 17.11 -2.52
CA PRO A 180 20.00 17.58 -2.38
C PRO A 180 20.96 16.69 -3.17
N ASP A 181 22.12 17.23 -3.56
CA ASP A 181 23.17 16.53 -4.32
C ASP A 181 23.57 15.17 -3.73
N GLU A 182 23.45 15.00 -2.41
CA GLU A 182 23.73 13.74 -1.73
C GLU A 182 22.85 12.58 -2.23
N TYR A 183 21.59 12.85 -2.60
CA TYR A 183 20.68 11.85 -3.18
C TYR A 183 21.01 11.55 -4.63
N VAL A 184 21.39 12.56 -5.40
CA VAL A 184 21.81 12.38 -6.79
C VAL A 184 23.04 11.48 -6.85
N LYS A 185 24.01 11.71 -5.95
CA LYS A 185 25.18 10.85 -5.82
C LYS A 185 24.78 9.42 -5.45
N PHE A 186 23.88 9.24 -4.48
CA PHE A 186 23.37 7.93 -4.09
C PHE A 186 22.68 7.19 -5.25
N PHE A 187 21.79 7.86 -5.99
CA PHE A 187 21.10 7.26 -7.13
C PHE A 187 22.05 6.93 -8.29
N ALA A 188 23.08 7.75 -8.50
CA ALA A 188 24.12 7.48 -9.50
C ALA A 188 25.00 6.27 -9.10
N GLU A 189 25.28 6.09 -7.81
CA GLU A 189 26.00 4.93 -7.27
C GLU A 189 25.17 3.64 -7.38
N ALA A 190 23.88 3.70 -7.05
CA ALA A 190 22.95 2.57 -7.19
C ALA A 190 22.84 2.03 -8.63
N GLY A 191 23.10 2.86 -9.65
CA GLY A 191 23.03 2.45 -11.06
C GLY A 191 24.31 1.86 -11.65
N ARG A 192 25.40 1.68 -10.88
CA ARG A 192 26.73 1.28 -11.40
C ARG A 192 27.02 -0.23 -11.43
N ASN A 193 26.07 -1.08 -11.01
CA ASN A 193 26.28 -2.53 -10.90
C ASN A 193 25.56 -3.31 -12.00
#